data_AF-A0A495W1U6-F1
#
_entry.id   AF-A0A495W1U6-F1
#
_cell.length_a   1.000
_cell.length_b   1.000
_cell.length_c   1.000
_cell.angle_alpha   90.00
_cell.angle_beta   90.00
_cell.angle_gamma   90.00
#
_symmetry.space_group_name_H-M   'P 1'
#
loop_
_entity.id
_entity.type
_entity.pdbx_description
1 polymer ?
#
loop_
_entity_poly.entity_id
_entity_poly.type
_entity_poly.pdbx_seq_one_letter_code
_entity_poly.pdbx_strand_id
1 'polypeptide(L)'
;MPPLPVRVNLWLDSSEAPWEARWDALASAVAELSELVRSGPGARRVAEQVVESLVAAVAADRAHRTALSELVDRALDLHAVACASDPPPPVELADWLLHVQTGFPEPPEVRLAPYAAALGVEGLDRYRREAVARFSLLPVIGFGQTGRYDRERWAMLRVMEELAEHTGDLDLQVMVMARDLSAGWHYLQLATVLRDAGRPAEALAWVARGVGATGGRGAAQRLVDLAVDECRLVRWSAREAGARVAAVSPPPAPDEVAALVEHLTARGL
;
A
#
# COMPACT_ATOMS: atom_id res chain seq x y z
N MET A 1 -31.38 -8.03 -25.55
CA MET A 1 -31.02 -7.29 -24.32
C MET A 1 -29.63 -6.71 -24.53
N PRO A 2 -29.36 -5.43 -24.19
CA PRO A 2 -28.02 -4.86 -24.35
C PRO A 2 -26.99 -5.61 -23.50
N PRO A 3 -25.69 -5.58 -23.86
CA PRO A 3 -24.61 -6.19 -23.08
C PRO A 3 -24.61 -5.69 -21.63
N LEU A 4 -24.17 -6.53 -20.71
CA LEU A 4 -24.21 -6.25 -19.27
C LEU A 4 -23.51 -4.94 -18.88
N PRO A 5 -22.32 -4.58 -19.40
CA PRO A 5 -21.67 -3.31 -19.07
C PRO A 5 -22.47 -2.09 -19.53
N VAL A 6 -23.12 -2.20 -20.70
CA VAL A 6 -24.02 -1.14 -21.21
C VAL A 6 -25.21 -0.96 -20.29
N ARG A 7 -25.77 -2.04 -19.75
CA ARG A 7 -26.88 -1.97 -18.79
C ARG A 7 -26.47 -1.31 -17.48
N VAL A 8 -25.28 -1.65 -16.95
CA VAL A 8 -24.76 -1.02 -15.73
C VAL A 8 -24.67 0.49 -15.93
N ASN A 9 -24.05 0.97 -17.02
CA ASN A 9 -23.94 2.40 -17.31
C ASN A 9 -25.31 3.08 -17.43
N LEU A 10 -26.28 2.46 -18.11
CA LEU A 10 -27.63 3.01 -18.22
C LEU A 10 -28.27 3.25 -16.85
N TRP A 11 -28.12 2.33 -15.89
CA TRP A 11 -28.67 2.49 -14.53
C TRP A 11 -27.87 3.46 -13.66
N LEU A 12 -26.55 3.55 -13.88
CA LEU A 12 -25.71 4.55 -13.23
C LEU A 12 -26.10 5.97 -13.66
N ASP A 13 -26.35 6.17 -14.96
CA ASP A 13 -26.68 7.47 -15.56
C ASP A 13 -28.16 7.89 -15.38
N SER A 14 -29.01 6.98 -14.91
CA SER A 14 -30.45 7.21 -14.75
C SER A 14 -30.78 8.09 -13.53
N SER A 15 -30.49 9.39 -13.60
CA SER A 15 -30.73 10.35 -12.51
C SER A 15 -32.21 10.48 -12.09
N GLU A 16 -33.14 10.23 -13.02
CA GLU A 16 -34.58 10.34 -12.79
C GLU A 16 -35.18 9.12 -12.07
N ALA A 17 -34.46 7.99 -12.06
CA ALA A 17 -34.94 6.77 -11.41
C ALA A 17 -34.69 6.83 -9.89
N PRO A 18 -35.66 6.42 -9.05
CA PRO A 18 -35.44 6.27 -7.61
C PRO A 18 -34.23 5.37 -7.31
N TRP A 19 -33.51 5.67 -6.24
CA TRP A 19 -32.31 4.92 -5.87
C TRP A 19 -32.59 3.44 -5.67
N GLU A 20 -33.71 3.06 -5.07
CA GLU A 20 -34.08 1.67 -4.82
C GLU A 20 -34.20 0.87 -6.13
N ALA A 21 -34.80 1.48 -7.15
CA ALA A 21 -34.92 0.86 -8.48
C ALA A 21 -33.56 0.74 -9.19
N ARG A 22 -32.70 1.76 -9.07
CA ARG A 22 -31.33 1.72 -9.60
C ARG A 22 -30.50 0.65 -8.89
N TRP A 23 -30.61 0.58 -7.57
CA TRP A 23 -29.92 -0.41 -6.75
C TRP A 23 -30.30 -1.84 -7.12
N ASP A 24 -31.60 -2.15 -7.17
CA ASP A 24 -32.08 -3.48 -7.54
C ASP A 24 -31.57 -3.90 -8.92
N ALA A 25 -31.54 -2.96 -9.87
CA ALA A 25 -31.04 -3.22 -11.21
C ALA A 25 -29.52 -3.43 -11.25
N LEU A 26 -28.73 -2.65 -10.52
CA LEU A 26 -27.28 -2.80 -10.42
C LEU A 26 -26.91 -4.10 -9.70
N ALA A 27 -27.59 -4.43 -8.60
CA ALA A 27 -27.40 -5.67 -7.86
C ALA A 27 -27.75 -6.89 -8.73
N SER A 28 -28.84 -6.80 -9.50
CA SER A 28 -29.22 -7.82 -10.48
C SER A 28 -28.15 -7.97 -11.58
N ALA A 29 -27.60 -6.88 -12.10
CA ALA A 29 -26.53 -6.93 -13.09
C ALA A 29 -25.25 -7.62 -12.54
N VAL A 30 -24.88 -7.37 -11.28
CA VAL A 30 -23.74 -8.08 -10.65
C VAL A 30 -24.07 -9.57 -10.40
N ALA A 31 -25.33 -9.91 -10.09
CA ALA A 31 -25.76 -11.31 -10.01
C ALA A 31 -25.68 -12.02 -11.38
N GLU A 32 -26.08 -11.34 -12.47
CA GLU A 32 -25.92 -11.84 -13.84
C GLU A 32 -24.44 -12.02 -14.21
N LEU A 33 -23.56 -11.11 -13.78
CA LEU A 33 -22.11 -11.28 -13.94
C LEU A 33 -21.61 -12.54 -13.24
N SER A 34 -22.11 -12.83 -12.04
CA SER A 34 -21.77 -14.07 -11.31
C SER A 34 -22.19 -15.34 -12.07
N GLU A 35 -23.39 -15.35 -12.67
CA GLU A 35 -23.82 -16.44 -13.55
C GLU A 35 -22.90 -16.59 -14.77
N LEU A 36 -22.52 -15.47 -15.39
CA LEU A 36 -21.60 -15.47 -16.54
C LEU A 36 -20.23 -16.04 -16.17
N VAL A 37 -19.65 -15.61 -15.05
CA VAL A 37 -18.38 -16.17 -14.53
C VAL A 37 -18.50 -17.68 -14.28
N ARG A 38 -19.63 -18.15 -13.72
CA ARG A 38 -19.86 -19.58 -13.50
C ARG A 38 -20.03 -20.40 -14.78
N SER A 39 -20.52 -19.77 -15.87
CA SER A 39 -20.70 -20.44 -17.16
C SER A 39 -19.40 -20.72 -17.91
N GLY A 40 -18.28 -20.11 -17.49
CA GLY A 40 -16.94 -20.41 -17.99
C GLY A 40 -16.19 -19.21 -18.55
N PRO A 41 -15.23 -19.45 -19.47
CA PRO A 41 -14.39 -18.40 -20.06
C PRO A 41 -15.16 -17.27 -20.74
N GLY A 42 -14.52 -16.11 -20.92
CA GLY A 42 -15.10 -14.95 -21.60
C GLY A 42 -15.82 -13.93 -20.71
N ALA A 43 -16.01 -14.22 -19.42
CA ALA A 43 -16.60 -13.28 -18.46
C ALA A 43 -15.62 -12.18 -18.00
N ARG A 44 -14.31 -12.40 -18.15
CA ARG A 44 -13.25 -11.51 -17.61
C ARG A 44 -13.40 -10.06 -18.06
N ARG A 45 -13.42 -9.82 -19.38
CA ARG A 45 -13.54 -8.44 -19.92
C ARG A 45 -14.85 -7.76 -19.54
N VAL A 46 -15.92 -8.54 -19.37
CA VAL A 46 -17.21 -8.02 -18.88
C VAL A 46 -17.07 -7.56 -17.43
N ALA A 47 -16.41 -8.36 -16.58
CA ALA A 47 -16.13 -7.99 -15.20
C ALA A 47 -15.23 -6.75 -15.09
N GLU A 48 -14.16 -6.66 -15.90
CA GLU A 48 -13.28 -5.48 -15.97
C GLU A 48 -14.08 -4.19 -16.22
N GLN A 49 -14.92 -4.21 -17.25
CA GLN A 49 -15.76 -3.05 -17.61
C GLN A 49 -16.79 -2.71 -16.52
N VAL A 50 -17.39 -3.71 -15.88
CA VAL A 50 -18.34 -3.49 -14.78
C VAL A 50 -17.64 -2.87 -13.57
N VAL A 51 -16.45 -3.35 -13.21
CA VAL A 51 -15.65 -2.77 -12.13
C VAL A 51 -15.34 -1.31 -12.43
N GLU A 52 -14.81 -0.99 -13.61
CA GLU A 52 -14.47 0.38 -13.98
C GLU A 52 -15.67 1.33 -13.95
N SER A 53 -16.83 0.88 -14.48
CA SER A 53 -18.09 1.63 -14.41
C SER A 53 -18.54 1.90 -12.98
N LEU A 54 -18.52 0.89 -12.12
CA LEU A 54 -18.94 1.03 -10.71
C LEU A 54 -17.97 1.92 -9.93
N VAL A 55 -16.65 1.77 -10.13
CA VAL A 55 -15.63 2.61 -9.49
C VAL A 55 -15.75 4.08 -9.92
N ALA A 56 -16.00 4.34 -11.20
CA ALA A 56 -16.26 5.70 -11.67
C ALA A 56 -17.50 6.33 -10.98
N ALA A 57 -18.54 5.53 -10.74
CA ALA A 57 -19.75 5.98 -10.08
C ALA A 57 -19.59 6.26 -8.58
N VAL A 58 -18.72 5.54 -7.86
CA VAL A 58 -18.40 5.76 -6.43
C VAL A 58 -17.96 7.21 -6.19
N ALA A 59 -17.18 7.78 -7.10
CA ALA A 59 -16.75 9.18 -7.01
C ALA A 59 -17.88 10.17 -7.34
N ALA A 60 -18.74 9.83 -8.30
CA ALA A 60 -19.81 10.69 -8.79
C ALA A 60 -21.02 10.76 -7.85
N ASP A 61 -21.41 9.64 -7.24
CA ASP A 61 -22.59 9.53 -6.35
C ASP A 61 -22.15 9.43 -4.88
N ARG A 62 -21.91 10.60 -4.27
CA ARG A 62 -21.45 10.67 -2.86
C ARG A 62 -22.52 10.20 -1.87
N ALA A 63 -23.81 10.23 -2.22
CA ALA A 63 -24.89 9.84 -1.33
C ALA A 63 -24.96 8.31 -1.17
N HIS A 64 -24.63 7.57 -2.23
CA HIS A 64 -24.71 6.11 -2.26
C HIS A 64 -23.34 5.42 -2.35
N ARG A 65 -22.26 6.15 -2.03
CA ARG A 65 -20.87 5.67 -2.18
C ARG A 65 -20.65 4.30 -1.55
N THR A 66 -21.07 4.11 -0.29
CA THR A 66 -20.87 2.85 0.43
C THR A 66 -21.51 1.67 -0.30
N ALA A 67 -22.76 1.83 -0.74
CA ALA A 67 -23.48 0.77 -1.45
C ALA A 67 -22.82 0.45 -2.82
N LEU A 68 -22.35 1.46 -3.54
CA LEU A 68 -21.61 1.27 -4.78
C LEU A 68 -20.25 0.58 -4.54
N SER A 69 -19.53 0.92 -3.47
CA SER A 69 -18.28 0.26 -3.08
C SER A 69 -18.50 -1.23 -2.80
N GLU A 70 -19.59 -1.62 -2.15
CA GLU A 70 -19.93 -3.04 -1.94
C GLU A 70 -20.20 -3.80 -3.25
N LEU A 71 -20.69 -3.11 -4.30
CA LEU A 71 -20.84 -3.71 -5.63
C LEU A 71 -19.47 -3.83 -6.33
N VAL A 72 -18.59 -2.85 -6.16
CA VAL A 72 -17.21 -2.90 -6.67
C VAL A 72 -16.46 -4.09 -6.07
N ASP A 73 -16.52 -4.29 -4.75
CA ASP A 73 -15.84 -5.40 -4.07
C ASP A 73 -16.33 -6.76 -4.61
N ARG A 74 -17.64 -6.91 -4.77
CA ARG A 74 -18.23 -8.11 -5.37
C ARG A 74 -17.80 -8.31 -6.82
N ALA A 75 -17.77 -7.25 -7.62
CA ALA A 75 -17.35 -7.34 -9.02
C ALA A 75 -15.84 -7.67 -9.14
N LEU A 76 -15.00 -7.17 -8.24
CA LEU A 76 -13.58 -7.51 -8.14
C LEU A 76 -13.37 -8.98 -7.75
N ASP A 77 -14.13 -9.49 -6.78
CA ASP A 77 -14.06 -10.91 -6.42
C ASP A 77 -14.49 -11.81 -7.60
N LEU A 78 -15.53 -11.43 -8.33
CA LEU A 78 -15.96 -12.12 -9.56
C LEU A 78 -14.93 -12.04 -10.68
N HIS A 79 -14.28 -10.89 -10.85
CA HIS A 79 -13.20 -10.73 -11.80
C HIS A 79 -12.01 -11.65 -11.48
N ALA A 80 -11.62 -11.76 -10.20
CA ALA A 80 -10.56 -12.67 -9.79
C ALA A 80 -10.88 -14.14 -10.12
N VAL A 81 -12.13 -14.58 -9.87
CA VAL A 81 -12.61 -15.93 -10.24
C VAL A 81 -12.56 -16.13 -11.76
N ALA A 82 -12.96 -15.12 -12.53
CA ALA A 82 -12.88 -15.17 -13.99
C ALA A 82 -11.42 -15.29 -14.48
N CYS A 83 -10.50 -14.51 -13.92
CA CYS A 83 -9.07 -14.59 -14.21
C CYS A 83 -8.46 -15.95 -13.84
N ALA A 84 -8.93 -16.60 -12.78
CA ALA A 84 -8.44 -17.94 -12.44
C ALA A 84 -8.89 -19.01 -13.46
N SER A 85 -10.06 -18.83 -14.08
CA SER A 85 -10.64 -19.77 -15.05
C SER A 85 -10.16 -19.52 -16.48
N ASP A 86 -9.93 -18.26 -16.84
CA ASP A 86 -9.48 -17.79 -18.16
C ASP A 86 -8.38 -16.72 -17.97
N PRO A 87 -7.14 -17.15 -17.65
CA PRO A 87 -6.07 -16.22 -17.30
C PRO A 87 -5.74 -15.24 -18.43
N PRO A 88 -5.74 -13.92 -18.16
CA PRO A 88 -5.16 -12.94 -19.08
C PRO A 88 -3.63 -13.09 -19.15
N PRO A 89 -2.97 -12.43 -20.11
CA PRO A 89 -1.54 -12.19 -20.01
C PRO A 89 -1.20 -11.56 -18.64
N PRO A 90 -0.25 -12.12 -17.86
CA PRO A 90 0.02 -11.67 -16.49
C PRO A 90 0.36 -10.18 -16.35
N VAL A 91 1.09 -9.64 -17.32
CA VAL A 91 1.46 -8.22 -17.38
C VAL A 91 0.23 -7.32 -17.59
N GLU A 92 -0.72 -7.73 -18.43
CA GLU A 92 -1.95 -6.98 -18.66
C GLU A 92 -2.81 -6.93 -17.39
N LEU A 93 -2.89 -8.05 -16.65
CA LEU A 93 -3.61 -8.08 -15.37
C LEU A 93 -2.96 -7.18 -14.33
N ALA A 94 -1.63 -7.23 -14.20
CA ALA A 94 -0.89 -6.36 -13.29
C ALA A 94 -1.15 -4.88 -13.58
N ASP A 95 -1.08 -4.49 -14.86
CA ASP A 95 -1.32 -3.12 -15.30
C ASP A 95 -2.78 -2.70 -15.07
N TRP A 96 -3.75 -3.59 -15.29
CA TRP A 96 -5.17 -3.33 -15.02
C TRP A 96 -5.46 -3.14 -13.52
N LEU A 97 -4.91 -3.99 -12.65
CA LEU A 97 -5.10 -3.87 -11.20
C LEU A 97 -4.52 -2.53 -10.69
N LEU A 98 -3.34 -2.12 -11.19
CA LEU A 98 -2.79 -0.81 -10.85
C LEU A 98 -3.64 0.32 -11.42
N HIS A 99 -4.16 0.19 -12.63
CA HIS A 99 -5.07 1.18 -13.21
C HIS A 99 -6.33 1.37 -12.35
N VAL A 100 -7.00 0.30 -11.94
CA VAL A 100 -8.20 0.41 -11.09
C VAL A 100 -7.90 1.06 -9.73
N GLN A 101 -6.75 0.75 -9.14
CA GLN A 101 -6.38 1.30 -7.83
C GLN A 101 -5.87 2.73 -7.87
N THR A 102 -5.48 3.25 -9.04
CA THR A 102 -4.76 4.55 -9.12
C THR A 102 -5.29 5.51 -10.19
N GLY A 103 -6.14 5.02 -11.10
CA GLY A 103 -6.71 5.77 -12.22
C GLY A 103 -8.03 6.46 -11.88
N PHE A 104 -8.59 6.22 -10.69
CA PHE A 104 -9.90 6.72 -10.29
C PHE A 104 -9.80 7.66 -9.08
N PRO A 105 -10.71 8.65 -8.94
CA PRO A 105 -10.67 9.58 -7.82
C PRO A 105 -10.94 8.94 -6.45
N GLU A 106 -11.77 7.90 -6.42
CA GLU A 106 -12.12 7.11 -5.23
C GLU A 106 -11.86 5.62 -5.57
N PRO A 107 -10.58 5.19 -5.62
CA PRO A 107 -10.24 3.84 -6.05
C PRO A 107 -10.66 2.81 -4.99
N PRO A 108 -10.97 1.56 -5.40
CA PRO A 108 -11.17 0.47 -4.46
C PRO A 108 -9.85 0.03 -3.85
N GLU A 109 -9.91 -0.69 -2.73
CA GLU A 109 -8.79 -1.52 -2.30
C GLU A 109 -8.93 -2.89 -2.96
N VAL A 110 -7.82 -3.38 -3.54
CA VAL A 110 -7.80 -4.65 -4.27
C VAL A 110 -6.89 -5.59 -3.51
N ARG A 111 -7.42 -6.77 -3.16
CA ARG A 111 -6.62 -7.85 -2.57
C ARG A 111 -5.89 -8.60 -3.67
N LEU A 112 -4.58 -8.81 -3.53
CA LEU A 112 -3.76 -9.56 -4.49
C LEU A 112 -3.94 -11.07 -4.34
N ALA A 113 -4.27 -11.57 -3.14
CA ALA A 113 -4.39 -13.00 -2.88
C ALA A 113 -5.35 -13.74 -3.85
N PRO A 114 -6.56 -13.24 -4.16
CA PRO A 114 -7.43 -13.84 -5.17
C PRO A 114 -6.85 -13.88 -6.59
N TYR A 115 -5.92 -12.98 -6.92
CA TYR A 115 -5.29 -12.88 -8.23
C TYR A 115 -3.96 -13.63 -8.34
N ALA A 116 -3.41 -14.14 -7.23
CA ALA A 116 -2.04 -14.67 -7.16
C ALA A 116 -1.75 -15.74 -8.24
N ALA A 117 -2.69 -16.65 -8.49
CA ALA A 117 -2.54 -17.69 -9.50
C ALA A 117 -2.52 -17.12 -10.94
N ALA A 118 -3.36 -16.13 -11.23
CA ALA A 118 -3.45 -15.51 -12.56
C ALA A 118 -2.29 -14.53 -12.83
N LEU A 119 -1.80 -13.84 -11.79
CA LEU A 119 -0.62 -12.99 -11.88
C LEU A 119 0.66 -13.83 -12.06
N GLY A 120 0.77 -14.94 -11.35
CA GLY A 120 2.03 -15.69 -11.28
C GLY A 120 3.23 -14.81 -10.89
N VAL A 121 4.44 -15.30 -11.15
CA VAL A 121 5.67 -14.55 -10.86
C VAL A 121 5.80 -13.32 -11.77
N GLU A 122 5.52 -13.48 -13.07
CA GLU A 122 5.72 -12.42 -14.06
C GLU A 122 4.81 -11.20 -13.81
N GLY A 123 3.52 -11.44 -13.59
CA GLY A 123 2.55 -10.38 -13.30
C GLY A 123 2.82 -9.71 -11.95
N LEU A 124 3.14 -10.48 -10.91
CA LEU A 124 3.48 -9.92 -9.61
C LEU A 124 4.76 -9.08 -9.66
N ASP A 125 5.77 -9.52 -10.40
CA ASP A 125 7.00 -8.75 -10.61
C ASP A 125 6.74 -7.46 -11.39
N ARG A 126 5.86 -7.48 -12.40
CA ARG A 126 5.41 -6.28 -13.12
C ARG A 126 4.71 -5.31 -12.18
N TYR A 127 3.71 -5.80 -11.44
CA TYR A 127 2.94 -5.03 -10.48
C TYR A 127 3.87 -4.35 -9.47
N ARG A 128 4.79 -5.13 -8.89
CA ARG A 128 5.79 -4.67 -7.92
C ARG A 128 6.70 -3.59 -8.48
N ARG A 129 7.30 -3.81 -9.65
CA ARG A 129 8.22 -2.83 -10.26
C ARG A 129 7.54 -1.49 -10.49
N GLU A 130 6.33 -1.51 -11.05
CA GLU A 130 5.58 -0.28 -11.35
C GLU A 130 5.13 0.43 -10.06
N ALA A 131 4.58 -0.33 -9.11
CA ALA A 131 4.16 0.21 -7.81
C ALA A 131 5.33 0.87 -7.07
N VAL A 132 6.47 0.19 -6.96
CA VAL A 132 7.68 0.70 -6.30
C VAL A 132 8.23 1.93 -7.02
N ALA A 133 8.30 1.90 -8.36
CA ALA A 133 8.81 3.03 -9.14
C ALA A 133 7.96 4.29 -8.91
N ARG A 134 6.64 4.16 -8.98
CA ARG A 134 5.69 5.26 -8.76
C ARG A 134 5.70 5.75 -7.31
N PHE A 135 5.68 4.83 -6.35
CA PHE A 135 5.70 5.16 -4.92
C PHE A 135 7.00 5.87 -4.50
N SER A 136 8.13 5.47 -5.09
CA SER A 136 9.43 6.05 -4.78
C SER A 136 9.54 7.54 -5.12
N LEU A 137 8.76 8.00 -6.11
CA LEU A 137 8.69 9.41 -6.51
C LEU A 137 7.86 10.27 -5.55
N LEU A 138 7.07 9.67 -4.66
CA LEU A 138 6.27 10.41 -3.70
C LEU A 138 7.18 11.11 -2.68
N PRO A 139 6.94 12.40 -2.37
CA PRO A 139 7.74 13.12 -1.41
C PRO A 139 7.59 12.51 -0.01
N VAL A 140 8.69 12.44 0.72
CA VAL A 140 8.70 12.06 2.14
C VAL A 140 8.15 13.24 2.95
N ILE A 141 7.25 12.95 3.90
CA ILE A 141 6.81 13.95 4.88
C ILE A 141 7.84 13.94 6.01
N GLY A 142 8.65 14.98 6.10
CA GLY A 142 9.71 15.10 7.09
C GLY A 142 9.21 15.53 8.47
N PHE A 143 10.07 15.40 9.47
CA PHE A 143 9.75 15.74 10.86
C PHE A 143 9.22 17.18 11.01
N GLY A 144 8.10 17.34 11.71
CA GLY A 144 7.45 18.63 11.93
C GLY A 144 6.69 19.18 10.72
N GLN A 145 6.69 18.48 9.58
CA GLN A 145 5.89 18.82 8.42
C GLN A 145 4.51 18.17 8.51
N THR A 146 3.50 18.86 8.01
CA THR A 146 2.17 18.28 7.80
C THR A 146 2.05 17.78 6.37
N GLY A 147 1.56 16.54 6.22
CA GLY A 147 1.17 16.02 4.91
C GLY A 147 0.08 16.87 4.28
N ARG A 148 0.12 17.01 2.96
CA ARG A 148 -1.00 17.58 2.18
C ARG A 148 -1.92 16.44 1.73
N TYR A 149 -3.20 16.76 1.56
CA TYR A 149 -4.11 15.85 0.87
C TYR A 149 -3.63 15.64 -0.56
N ASP A 150 -3.32 14.39 -0.90
CA ASP A 150 -2.78 13.98 -2.19
C ASP A 150 -3.36 12.61 -2.54
N ARG A 151 -4.35 12.57 -3.44
CA ARG A 151 -5.05 11.33 -3.83
C ARG A 151 -4.09 10.26 -4.33
N GLU A 152 -3.06 10.68 -5.06
CA GLU A 152 -2.04 9.79 -5.59
C GLU A 152 -1.31 9.07 -4.46
N ARG A 153 -0.88 9.82 -3.44
CA ARG A 153 -0.27 9.26 -2.24
C ARG A 153 -1.18 8.25 -1.55
N TRP A 154 -2.45 8.59 -1.34
CA TRP A 154 -3.40 7.69 -0.66
C TRP A 154 -3.58 6.38 -1.43
N ALA A 155 -3.80 6.46 -2.74
CA ALA A 155 -3.92 5.28 -3.60
C ALA A 155 -2.66 4.41 -3.55
N MET A 156 -1.50 5.04 -3.71
CA MET A 156 -0.22 4.33 -3.74
C MET A 156 0.21 3.77 -2.38
N LEU A 157 -0.18 4.39 -1.25
CA LEU A 157 0.02 3.82 0.09
C LEU A 157 -0.69 2.47 0.20
N ARG A 158 -1.98 2.40 -0.13
CA ARG A 158 -2.73 1.13 -0.07
C ARG A 158 -2.18 0.07 -1.02
N VAL A 159 -1.80 0.45 -2.23
CA VAL A 159 -1.15 -0.45 -3.20
C VAL A 159 0.10 -1.08 -2.61
N MET A 160 0.94 -0.29 -1.94
CA MET A 160 2.20 -0.76 -1.36
C MET A 160 2.01 -1.53 -0.07
N GLU A 161 1.01 -1.17 0.76
CA GLU A 161 0.61 -1.91 1.96
C GLU A 161 0.12 -3.31 1.59
N GLU A 162 -0.85 -3.42 0.67
CA GLU A 162 -1.31 -4.73 0.17
C GLU A 162 -0.16 -5.54 -0.43
N LEU A 163 0.72 -4.91 -1.21
CA LEU A 163 1.86 -5.62 -1.80
C LEU A 163 2.83 -6.13 -0.73
N ALA A 164 3.14 -5.33 0.29
CA ALA A 164 3.99 -5.74 1.41
C ALA A 164 3.36 -6.89 2.20
N GLU A 165 2.06 -6.80 2.50
CA GLU A 165 1.32 -7.84 3.21
C GLU A 165 1.23 -9.14 2.40
N HIS A 166 0.88 -9.06 1.12
CA HIS A 166 0.75 -10.21 0.25
C HIS A 166 2.07 -10.96 0.06
N THR A 167 3.19 -10.22 -0.03
CA THR A 167 4.52 -10.81 -0.26
C THR A 167 5.29 -11.11 1.03
N GLY A 168 4.82 -10.62 2.19
CA GLY A 168 5.57 -10.65 3.44
C GLY A 168 6.88 -9.86 3.36
N ASP A 169 6.94 -8.85 2.50
CA ASP A 169 8.17 -8.13 2.20
C ASP A 169 8.38 -6.93 3.13
N LEU A 170 9.31 -7.13 4.06
CA LEU A 170 9.69 -6.13 5.04
C LEU A 170 10.28 -4.86 4.43
N ASP A 171 11.01 -4.95 3.31
CA ASP A 171 11.59 -3.76 2.67
C ASP A 171 10.49 -2.87 2.09
N LEU A 172 9.43 -3.45 1.54
CA LEU A 172 8.25 -2.70 1.12
C LEU A 172 7.53 -2.05 2.31
N GLN A 173 7.36 -2.80 3.42
CA GLN A 173 6.77 -2.24 4.64
C GLN A 173 7.59 -1.05 5.17
N VAL A 174 8.92 -1.19 5.21
CA VAL A 174 9.84 -0.10 5.60
C VAL A 174 9.72 1.08 4.64
N MET A 175 9.60 0.84 3.33
CA MET A 175 9.43 1.90 2.34
C MET A 175 8.15 2.71 2.56
N VAL A 176 7.04 2.03 2.90
CA VAL A 176 5.76 2.67 3.27
C VAL A 176 5.92 3.53 4.52
N MET A 177 6.44 2.94 5.60
CA MET A 177 6.65 3.63 6.87
C MET A 177 7.59 4.84 6.74
N ALA A 178 8.63 4.72 5.91
CA ALA A 178 9.59 5.78 5.63
C ALA A 178 8.99 6.96 4.84
N ARG A 179 7.77 6.83 4.31
CA ARG A 179 7.13 7.90 3.53
C ARG A 179 6.48 8.98 4.40
N ASP A 180 6.18 8.65 5.67
CA ASP A 180 5.72 9.59 6.68
C ASP A 180 6.61 9.54 7.93
N LEU A 181 7.46 10.56 8.07
CA LEU A 181 8.35 10.77 9.19
C LEU A 181 8.02 12.06 9.96
N SER A 182 6.76 12.51 9.87
CA SER A 182 6.27 13.76 10.46
C SER A 182 6.44 13.84 11.98
N ALA A 183 6.45 12.69 12.66
CA ALA A 183 6.64 12.59 14.10
C ALA A 183 7.84 11.71 14.47
N GLY A 184 8.50 12.03 15.58
CA GLY A 184 9.61 11.22 16.12
C GLY A 184 9.20 9.77 16.42
N TRP A 185 7.93 9.53 16.71
CA TRP A 185 7.37 8.20 16.93
C TRP A 185 7.39 7.32 15.67
N HIS A 186 7.33 7.90 14.46
CA HIS A 186 7.40 7.13 13.21
C HIS A 186 8.79 6.51 13.02
N TYR A 187 9.85 7.24 13.36
CA TYR A 187 11.21 6.69 13.39
C TYR A 187 11.33 5.53 14.39
N LEU A 188 10.71 5.67 15.57
CA LEU A 188 10.75 4.62 16.59
C LEU A 188 9.99 3.37 16.12
N GLN A 189 8.82 3.54 15.52
CA GLN A 189 8.02 2.44 14.99
C GLN A 189 8.80 1.67 13.92
N LEU A 190 9.44 2.40 12.99
CA LEU A 190 10.25 1.80 11.93
C LEU A 190 11.46 1.05 12.49
N ALA A 191 12.21 1.67 13.42
CA ALA A 191 13.33 1.02 14.09
C ALA A 191 12.90 -0.24 14.86
N THR A 192 11.72 -0.22 15.48
CA THR A 192 11.16 -1.37 16.21
C THR A 192 10.84 -2.52 15.25
N VAL A 193 10.18 -2.24 14.13
CA VAL A 193 9.85 -3.24 13.10
C VAL A 193 11.11 -3.91 12.55
N LEU A 194 12.15 -3.13 12.24
CA LEU A 194 13.44 -3.67 11.77
C LEU A 194 14.15 -4.50 12.84
N ARG A 195 14.12 -4.06 14.09
CA ARG A 195 14.70 -4.79 15.22
C ARG A 195 14.02 -6.15 15.39
N ASP A 196 12.69 -6.16 15.43
CA ASP A 196 11.90 -7.37 15.65
C ASP A 196 12.07 -8.37 14.49
N ALA A 197 12.42 -7.87 13.30
CA ALA A 197 12.82 -8.67 12.14
C ALA A 197 14.31 -9.08 12.12
N GLY A 198 15.09 -8.79 13.17
CA GLY A 198 16.50 -9.17 13.28
C GLY A 198 17.45 -8.36 12.39
N ARG A 199 17.11 -7.11 12.06
CA ARG A 199 17.94 -6.18 11.25
C ARG A 199 18.50 -5.04 12.13
N PRO A 200 19.39 -5.34 13.09
CA PRO A 200 19.84 -4.39 14.11
C PRO A 200 20.55 -3.17 13.55
N ALA A 201 21.40 -3.34 12.53
CA ALA A 201 22.14 -2.22 11.94
C ALA A 201 21.18 -1.18 11.32
N GLU A 202 20.11 -1.65 10.66
CA GLU A 202 19.13 -0.78 10.02
C GLU A 202 18.19 -0.15 11.05
N ALA A 203 17.80 -0.90 12.08
CA ALA A 203 17.08 -0.36 13.23
C ALA A 203 17.86 0.81 13.86
N LEU A 204 19.15 0.62 14.14
CA LEU A 204 20.03 1.68 14.67
C LEU A 204 20.21 2.84 13.68
N ALA A 205 20.23 2.57 12.37
CA ALA A 205 20.28 3.63 11.37
C ALA A 205 19.02 4.52 11.37
N TRP A 206 17.85 3.94 11.60
CA TRP A 206 16.62 4.70 11.78
C TRP A 206 16.54 5.41 13.14
N VAL A 207 17.15 4.83 14.19
CA VAL A 207 17.35 5.55 15.45
C VAL A 207 18.22 6.78 15.25
N ALA A 208 19.36 6.67 14.56
CA ALA A 208 20.26 7.78 14.29
C ALA A 208 19.52 8.94 13.60
N ARG A 209 18.77 8.63 12.54
CA ARG A 209 17.92 9.61 11.82
C ARG A 209 16.89 10.26 12.74
N GLY A 210 16.19 9.46 13.55
CA GLY A 210 15.17 9.98 14.46
C GLY A 210 15.74 10.89 15.55
N VAL A 211 16.89 10.53 16.13
CA VAL A 211 17.60 11.36 17.11
C VAL A 211 18.05 12.69 16.47
N GLY A 212 18.66 12.63 15.30
CA GLY A 212 19.06 13.83 14.54
C GLY A 212 17.88 14.74 14.22
N ALA A 213 16.81 14.18 13.63
CA ALA A 213 15.63 14.94 13.23
C ALA A 213 14.88 15.58 14.41
N THR A 214 14.77 14.87 15.53
CA THR A 214 14.03 15.36 16.70
C THR A 214 14.82 16.35 17.55
N GLY A 215 16.15 16.35 17.46
CA GLY A 215 17.03 17.22 18.25
C GLY A 215 16.77 17.09 19.75
N GLY A 216 16.50 15.87 20.24
CA GLY A 216 16.23 15.60 21.65
C GLY A 216 14.78 15.78 22.11
N ARG A 217 13.84 16.12 21.21
CA ARG A 217 12.41 16.30 21.53
C ARG A 217 11.59 15.02 21.29
N GLY A 218 10.40 14.95 21.89
CA GLY A 218 9.43 13.89 21.61
C GLY A 218 9.98 12.49 21.90
N ALA A 219 10.02 11.62 20.89
CA ALA A 219 10.44 10.23 21.02
C ALA A 219 11.96 10.01 21.18
N ALA A 220 12.78 11.08 21.18
CA ALA A 220 14.25 10.98 21.24
C ALA A 220 14.78 10.07 22.36
N GLN A 221 14.23 10.19 23.58
CA GLN A 221 14.66 9.34 24.70
C GLN A 221 14.37 7.86 24.44
N ARG A 222 13.19 7.54 23.90
CA ARG A 222 12.80 6.15 23.57
C ARG A 222 13.62 5.57 22.43
N LEU A 223 14.01 6.40 21.46
CA LEU A 223 14.91 6.04 20.39
C LEU A 223 16.30 5.66 20.93
N VAL A 224 16.86 6.48 21.83
CA VAL A 224 18.15 6.17 22.50
C VAL A 224 18.05 4.91 23.35
N ASP A 225 16.95 4.74 24.11
CA ASP A 225 16.76 3.54 24.94
C ASP A 225 16.69 2.28 24.06
N LEU A 226 15.96 2.31 22.93
CA LEU A 226 15.94 1.21 21.96
C LEU A 226 17.35 0.88 21.46
N ALA A 227 18.14 1.90 21.10
CA ALA A 227 19.49 1.66 20.60
C ALA A 227 20.44 1.09 21.65
N VAL A 228 20.33 1.52 22.91
CA VAL A 228 21.11 0.97 24.02
C VAL A 228 20.76 -0.50 24.25
N ASP A 229 19.46 -0.81 24.33
CA ASP A 229 18.98 -2.18 24.53
C ASP A 229 19.43 -3.08 23.38
N GLU A 230 19.32 -2.60 22.14
CA GLU A 230 19.73 -3.36 20.97
C GLU A 230 21.25 -3.61 20.97
N CYS A 231 22.07 -2.57 21.20
CA CYS A 231 23.52 -2.73 21.28
C CYS A 231 23.94 -3.70 22.37
N ARG A 232 23.25 -3.74 23.51
CA ARG A 232 23.49 -4.73 24.58
C ARG A 232 23.11 -6.14 24.14
N LEU A 233 21.98 -6.29 23.45
CA LEU A 233 21.50 -7.58 22.93
C LEU A 233 22.51 -8.18 21.95
N VAL A 234 22.95 -7.39 20.97
CA VAL A 234 23.91 -7.84 19.94
C VAL A 234 25.38 -7.69 20.35
N ARG A 235 25.64 -7.14 21.54
CA ARG A 235 26.97 -6.89 22.14
C ARG A 235 27.86 -6.00 21.27
N TRP A 236 27.30 -4.95 20.68
CA TRP A 236 28.07 -3.95 19.96
C TRP A 236 28.48 -2.82 20.90
N SER A 237 29.75 -2.45 20.84
CA SER A 237 30.21 -1.18 21.41
C SER A 237 29.64 0.01 20.62
N ALA A 238 29.64 1.20 21.21
CA ALA A 238 29.20 2.41 20.54
C ALA A 238 29.92 2.64 19.19
N ARG A 239 31.24 2.39 19.14
CA ARG A 239 32.06 2.51 17.92
C ARG A 239 31.62 1.53 16.84
N GLU A 240 31.39 0.27 17.19
CA GLU A 240 30.99 -0.75 16.23
C GLU A 240 29.58 -0.53 15.71
N ALA A 241 28.66 -0.07 16.57
CA ALA A 241 27.33 0.35 16.18
C ALA A 241 27.41 1.48 15.13
N GLY A 242 28.19 2.53 15.40
CA GLY A 242 28.41 3.62 14.44
C GLY A 242 28.96 3.14 13.09
N ALA A 243 29.95 2.24 13.09
CA ALA A 243 30.52 1.70 11.86
C ALA A 243 29.50 0.90 11.03
N ARG A 244 28.67 0.07 11.68
CA ARG A 244 27.63 -0.71 10.99
C ARG A 244 26.49 0.17 10.47
N VAL A 245 26.08 1.15 11.27
CA VAL A 245 25.06 2.13 10.88
C VAL A 245 25.52 2.93 9.65
N ALA A 246 26.78 3.35 9.60
CA ALA A 246 27.34 4.06 8.46
C ALA A 246 27.44 3.21 7.17
N ALA A 247 27.37 1.88 7.29
CA ALA A 247 27.41 0.95 6.15
C ALA A 247 26.02 0.57 5.61
N VAL A 248 24.94 0.96 6.30
CA VAL A 248 23.55 0.74 5.83
C VAL A 248 23.30 1.57 4.57
N SER A 249 22.49 1.07 3.65
CA SER A 249 22.08 1.79 2.43
C SER A 249 20.59 2.18 2.48
N PRO A 250 20.22 3.45 2.24
CA PRO A 250 21.14 4.59 2.19
C PRO A 250 21.75 4.83 3.59
N PRO A 251 22.96 5.39 3.68
CA PRO A 251 23.56 5.70 4.98
C PRO A 251 22.83 6.88 5.64
N PRO A 252 22.71 6.91 6.98
CA PRO A 252 22.36 8.14 7.70
C PRO A 252 23.42 9.21 7.47
N ALA A 253 23.06 10.47 7.72
CA ALA A 253 24.02 11.56 7.64
C ALA A 253 25.14 11.38 8.71
N PRO A 254 26.39 11.78 8.43
CA PRO A 254 27.51 11.55 9.35
C PRO A 254 27.30 12.13 10.76
N ASP A 255 26.58 13.26 10.87
CA ASP A 255 26.20 13.91 12.12
C ASP A 255 25.12 13.11 12.88
N GLU A 256 24.16 12.50 12.19
CA GLU A 256 23.18 11.58 12.80
C GLU A 256 23.89 10.36 13.42
N VAL A 257 24.87 9.80 12.70
CA VAL A 257 25.67 8.68 13.22
C VAL A 257 26.51 9.11 14.42
N ALA A 258 27.14 10.29 14.34
CA ALA A 258 27.94 10.82 15.45
C ALA A 258 27.07 11.05 16.71
N ALA A 259 25.88 11.62 16.55
CA ALA A 259 24.93 11.85 17.65
C ALA A 259 24.51 10.53 18.31
N LEU A 260 24.21 9.49 17.52
CA LEU A 260 23.93 8.16 18.07
C LEU A 260 25.10 7.64 18.90
N VAL A 261 26.33 7.68 18.36
CA VAL A 261 27.52 7.18 19.05
C VAL A 261 27.77 7.93 20.36
N GLU A 262 27.59 9.24 20.38
CA GLU A 262 27.70 10.06 21.58
C GLU A 262 26.70 9.62 22.66
N HIS A 263 25.42 9.44 22.29
CA HIS A 263 24.39 8.98 23.21
C HIS A 263 24.67 7.57 23.75
N LEU A 264 25.15 6.64 22.92
CA LEU A 264 25.52 5.29 23.34
C LEU A 264 26.71 5.31 24.31
N THR A 265 27.74 6.10 24.00
CA THR A 265 28.93 6.25 24.85
C THR A 265 28.56 6.83 26.21
N ALA A 266 27.70 7.87 26.24
CA ALA A 266 27.21 8.47 27.47
C ALA A 266 26.40 7.49 28.35
N ARG A 267 25.91 6.39 27.78
CA ARG A 267 25.18 5.30 28.46
C ARG A 267 26.06 4.08 28.80
N GLY A 268 27.37 4.18 28.59
CA GLY A 268 28.36 3.19 29.01
C GLY A 268 28.54 2.00 28.05
N LEU A 269 28.27 2.21 26.75
CA LEU A 269 28.57 1.27 25.66
C LEU A 269 29.90 1.57 24.96
#